data_AF-A0A3M7Q966-F1
#
_entry.id   AF-A0A3M7Q966-F1
#
_cell.length_a   1.000
_cell.length_b   1.000
_cell.length_c   1.000
_cell.angle_alpha   90.00
_cell.angle_beta   90.00
_cell.angle_gamma   90.00
#
_symmetry.space_group_name_H-M   'P 1'
#
loop_
_entity.id
_entity.type
_entity.pdbx_description
1 polymer ?
#
loop_
_entity_poly.entity_id
_entity_poly.type
_entity_poly.pdbx_seq_one_letter_code
_entity_poly.pdbx_strand_id
1 'polypeptide(L)'
;MTRKSKSNQTPNDPITTRLKEAIYSIDKKYAENKTACDSTRNECLNEENKRKKRRKSTPILLNSMNKSKYIESETEDEYFNFFNCDDSAMEPNEFNNIENSHNFVDKYYDDDFNQDDDDSFFDDQRKWNLDEKLNIVSKYDSNFVKYLEAKEFNFKYVQENGLETPIVFLDKSGLGMRVPSENFRVSDVKSCVGSKRIVDVVDVNTQKALTMSMKEWCEYYENPSRDRLLNVISLEFSHTKLENYVEAPLVVRQLDWIDTAWPQHLRESHTESTNLIEKMKYPKVQKYVLMSVAGCYTDFHVDMGGTSVWYHLLKGEKIFWLIPPTEKNLKIYEKWILSGNQSRVFLPDLMDKCQRVVLKQGSTFILPSGWIHGVYTSKDSLVFGGNFLHSFNVRMQLKIYSIETKTKVPQKFRYPFYTEMMWFVLERYVHCLSGITHIDDFSESNGEFDPKQPFKTFQPEPNQVLNKYELNGLKALYEFLIGLNENKRCVPKEIVQPKILLGSVKVILKLDFLGDLQKLGIYQEKYPLD
;
A
#
# COMPACT_ATOMS: atom_id res chain seq x y z
N MET A 1 -51.05 2.71 26.47
CA MET A 1 -50.89 2.44 25.03
C MET A 1 -49.67 3.22 24.53
N THR A 2 -48.52 2.56 24.40
CA THR A 2 -47.28 3.17 23.89
C THR A 2 -46.67 2.20 22.88
N ARG A 3 -46.88 2.48 21.59
CA ARG A 3 -46.28 1.75 20.47
C ARG A 3 -44.82 2.16 20.32
N LYS A 4 -43.89 1.22 20.56
CA LYS A 4 -42.48 1.34 20.14
C LYS A 4 -42.42 1.30 18.61
N SER A 5 -41.74 2.28 18.01
CA SER A 5 -41.39 2.30 16.59
C SER A 5 -40.34 1.22 16.29
N LYS A 6 -40.66 0.31 15.36
CA LYS A 6 -39.69 -0.63 14.79
C LYS A 6 -38.67 0.14 13.95
N SER A 7 -37.39 -0.04 14.24
CA SER A 7 -36.28 0.40 13.39
C SER A 7 -36.31 -0.41 12.08
N ASN A 8 -36.35 0.28 10.94
CA ASN A 8 -36.14 -0.33 9.63
C ASN A 8 -34.69 -0.84 9.54
N GLN A 9 -34.52 -2.16 9.62
CA GLN A 9 -33.29 -2.83 9.18
C GLN A 9 -33.24 -2.75 7.64
N THR A 10 -32.16 -2.16 7.12
CA THR A 10 -31.78 -2.26 5.71
C THR A 10 -31.52 -3.71 5.31
N PRO A 11 -31.82 -4.14 4.07
CA PRO A 11 -31.61 -5.52 3.64
C PRO A 11 -30.11 -5.85 3.64
N ASN A 12 -29.72 -6.93 4.32
CA ASN A 12 -28.36 -7.46 4.28
C ASN A 12 -28.05 -7.94 2.85
N ASP A 13 -27.10 -7.28 2.19
CA ASP A 13 -26.52 -7.73 0.92
C ASP A 13 -25.59 -8.94 1.21
N PRO A 14 -25.77 -10.08 0.53
CA PRO A 14 -24.97 -11.27 0.76
C PRO A 14 -23.47 -11.00 0.56
N ILE A 15 -23.06 -10.15 -0.38
CA ILE A 15 -21.63 -9.99 -0.71
C ILE A 15 -20.88 -9.15 0.33
N THR A 16 -21.54 -8.11 0.89
CA THR A 16 -20.95 -7.27 1.93
C THR A 16 -20.82 -7.99 3.28
N THR A 17 -21.60 -9.05 3.47
CA THR A 17 -21.55 -9.94 4.65
C THR A 17 -20.47 -11.01 4.50
N ARG A 18 -20.14 -11.44 3.28
CA ARG A 18 -19.23 -12.58 2.96
C ARG A 18 -17.73 -12.34 3.18
N LEU A 19 -17.20 -11.17 2.79
CA LEU A 19 -15.82 -10.78 3.17
C LEU A 19 -15.73 -10.42 4.66
N LYS A 20 -16.81 -9.86 5.21
CA LYS A 20 -16.91 -9.60 6.65
C LYS A 20 -16.86 -10.90 7.44
N GLU A 21 -17.63 -11.94 7.13
CA GLU A 21 -17.63 -13.19 7.91
C GLU A 21 -16.32 -13.98 7.80
N ALA A 22 -15.64 -13.93 6.65
CA ALA A 22 -14.30 -14.52 6.50
C ALA A 22 -13.21 -13.77 7.30
N ILE A 23 -13.35 -12.45 7.49
CA ILE A 23 -12.44 -11.62 8.28
C ILE A 23 -12.81 -11.65 9.79
N TYR A 24 -14.10 -11.57 10.13
CA TYR A 24 -14.61 -11.44 11.51
C TYR A 24 -14.79 -12.76 12.27
N SER A 25 -15.00 -13.90 11.57
CA SER A 25 -15.11 -15.21 12.26
C SER A 25 -13.77 -15.66 12.85
N ILE A 26 -12.67 -15.15 12.30
CA ILE A 26 -11.31 -15.26 12.86
C ILE A 26 -11.18 -14.37 14.10
N ASP A 27 -11.66 -13.11 14.04
CA ASP A 27 -11.56 -12.13 15.14
C ASP A 27 -12.28 -12.54 16.43
N LYS A 28 -13.48 -13.13 16.35
CA LYS A 28 -14.26 -13.47 17.55
C LYS A 28 -13.65 -14.63 18.36
N LYS A 29 -13.15 -15.67 17.68
CA LYS A 29 -12.52 -16.82 18.36
C LYS A 29 -11.11 -16.52 18.86
N TYR A 30 -10.34 -15.67 18.16
CA TYR A 30 -9.03 -15.22 18.66
C TYR A 30 -9.14 -14.31 19.88
N ALA A 31 -10.13 -13.41 19.94
CA ALA A 31 -10.38 -12.57 21.11
C ALA A 31 -10.82 -13.39 22.34
N GLU A 32 -11.68 -14.41 22.15
CA GLU A 32 -12.13 -15.34 23.19
C GLU A 32 -10.99 -16.25 23.69
N ASN A 33 -10.11 -16.73 22.80
CA ASN A 33 -8.93 -17.51 23.17
C ASN A 33 -7.83 -16.67 23.84
N LYS A 34 -7.69 -15.39 23.46
CA LYS A 34 -6.75 -14.46 24.10
C LYS A 34 -7.18 -14.07 25.51
N THR A 35 -8.48 -13.89 25.76
CA THR A 35 -9.00 -13.66 27.12
C THR A 35 -8.79 -14.88 28.02
N ALA A 36 -8.95 -16.10 27.48
CA ALA A 36 -8.67 -17.35 28.21
C ALA A 36 -7.17 -17.59 28.48
N CYS A 37 -6.29 -17.17 27.56
CA CYS A 37 -4.84 -17.30 27.69
C CYS A 37 -4.23 -16.23 28.62
N ASP A 38 -4.78 -15.01 28.61
CA ASP A 38 -4.39 -13.94 29.53
C ASP A 38 -4.89 -14.20 30.96
N SER A 39 -6.03 -14.89 31.15
CA SER A 39 -6.47 -15.33 32.48
C SER A 39 -5.55 -16.42 33.05
N THR A 40 -5.15 -17.41 32.24
CA THR A 40 -4.20 -18.46 32.67
C THR A 40 -2.79 -17.93 32.90
N ARG A 41 -2.33 -16.95 32.10
CA ARG A 41 -1.03 -16.28 32.29
C ARG A 41 -1.00 -15.46 33.58
N ASN A 42 -2.10 -14.79 33.94
CA ASN A 42 -2.22 -14.05 35.20
C ASN A 42 -2.28 -14.98 36.43
N GLU A 43 -2.89 -16.17 36.31
CA GLU A 43 -2.86 -17.20 37.36
C GLU A 43 -1.45 -17.78 37.55
N CYS A 44 -0.74 -18.08 36.46
CA CYS A 44 0.65 -18.55 36.51
C CYS A 44 1.62 -17.50 37.10
N LEU A 45 1.46 -16.22 36.75
CA LEU A 45 2.27 -15.13 37.30
C LEU A 45 2.00 -14.91 38.80
N ASN A 46 0.76 -15.13 39.25
CA ASN A 46 0.40 -15.07 40.67
C ASN A 46 0.99 -16.26 41.47
N GLU A 47 1.03 -17.46 40.90
CA GLU A 47 1.74 -18.61 41.48
C GLU A 47 3.26 -18.38 41.56
N GLU A 48 3.86 -17.83 40.50
CA GLU A 48 5.30 -17.58 40.45
C GLU A 48 5.73 -16.48 41.43
N ASN A 49 4.89 -15.45 41.62
CA ASN A 49 5.10 -14.41 42.63
C ASN A 49 4.92 -14.93 44.07
N LYS A 50 4.02 -15.89 44.30
CA LYS A 50 3.93 -16.61 45.59
C LYS A 50 5.18 -17.48 45.84
N ARG A 51 5.74 -18.12 44.80
CA ARG A 51 7.01 -18.88 44.89
C ARG A 51 8.23 -17.98 45.11
N LYS A 52 8.29 -16.79 44.48
CA LYS A 52 9.36 -15.79 44.68
C LYS A 52 9.31 -15.13 46.06
N LYS A 53 8.11 -14.92 46.65
CA LYS A 53 7.98 -14.47 48.05
C LYS A 53 8.48 -15.51 49.06
N ARG A 54 8.32 -16.81 48.79
CA ARG A 54 8.84 -17.91 49.63
C ARG A 54 10.37 -18.07 49.59
N ARG A 55 11.05 -17.52 48.57
CA ARG A 55 12.51 -17.62 48.40
C ARG A 55 13.31 -16.43 48.95
N LYS A 56 12.66 -15.39 49.48
CA LYS A 56 13.31 -14.17 50.01
C LYS A 56 13.69 -14.23 51.51
N SER A 57 13.68 -15.40 52.14
CA SER A 57 13.96 -15.57 53.58
C SER A 57 15.27 -16.32 53.88
N THR A 58 16.36 -16.00 53.18
CA THR A 58 17.71 -16.48 53.54
C THR A 58 18.77 -15.45 53.14
N PRO A 59 19.66 -14.98 54.04
CA PRO A 59 20.68 -13.99 53.72
C PRO A 59 22.05 -14.65 53.44
N ILE A 60 22.76 -14.24 52.38
CA ILE A 60 24.19 -14.52 52.21
C ILE A 60 24.91 -13.27 51.65
N LEU A 61 26.12 -13.05 52.19
CA LEU A 61 27.04 -11.91 52.14
C LEU A 61 27.74 -11.63 50.78
N LEU A 62 28.26 -10.40 50.69
CA LEU A 62 29.12 -9.76 49.67
C LEU A 62 30.41 -10.53 49.29
N ASN A 63 30.90 -10.30 48.06
CA ASN A 63 32.23 -9.72 47.83
C ASN A 63 32.45 -9.13 46.41
N SER A 64 33.35 -8.14 46.36
CA SER A 64 33.73 -7.25 45.26
C SER A 64 34.66 -7.85 44.19
N MET A 65 34.71 -7.26 42.98
CA MET A 65 35.94 -6.71 42.36
C MET A 65 35.70 -6.05 40.98
N ASN A 66 36.48 -4.98 40.74
CA ASN A 66 36.59 -4.13 39.54
C ASN A 66 37.14 -4.84 38.29
N LYS A 67 36.82 -4.33 37.09
CA LYS A 67 37.80 -3.71 36.15
C LYS A 67 37.19 -3.16 34.85
N SER A 68 37.75 -2.03 34.45
CA SER A 68 37.51 -1.20 33.27
C SER A 68 38.06 -1.80 31.97
N LYS A 69 37.54 -1.38 30.80
CA LYS A 69 38.32 -0.82 29.67
C LYS A 69 37.44 -0.44 28.45
N TYR A 70 37.78 0.73 27.89
CA TYR A 70 37.44 1.22 26.55
C TYR A 70 38.09 0.37 25.45
N ILE A 71 37.41 0.19 24.31
CA ILE A 71 38.01 -0.11 23.00
C ILE A 71 37.19 0.61 21.90
N GLU A 72 37.89 1.44 21.12
CA GLU A 72 37.51 1.97 19.80
C GLU A 72 37.63 0.87 18.73
N SER A 73 36.79 0.90 17.70
CA SER A 73 36.95 0.03 16.52
C SER A 73 36.75 0.82 15.22
N GLU A 74 37.86 1.07 14.53
CA GLU A 74 37.95 1.15 13.06
C GLU A 74 38.19 -0.27 12.51
N THR A 75 37.52 -0.64 11.41
CA THR A 75 38.01 -1.45 10.26
C THR A 75 36.82 -1.60 9.30
N GLU A 76 36.86 -0.92 8.16
CA GLU A 76 37.32 -1.43 6.85
C GLU A 76 36.24 -2.26 6.13
N ASP A 77 35.66 -1.59 5.13
CA ASP A 77 34.83 -2.13 4.07
C ASP A 77 35.69 -2.90 3.07
N GLU A 78 35.49 -4.20 2.95
CA GLU A 78 35.79 -4.98 1.75
C GLU A 78 34.97 -6.28 1.82
N TYR A 79 34.14 -6.52 0.79
CA TYR A 79 33.60 -7.81 0.28
C TYR A 79 32.19 -7.61 -0.27
N PHE A 80 32.07 -7.19 -1.53
CA PHE A 80 30.97 -7.62 -2.42
C PHE A 80 31.46 -7.62 -3.87
N ASN A 81 31.72 -8.81 -4.39
CA ASN A 81 31.82 -9.12 -5.82
C ASN A 81 31.17 -10.48 -6.06
N PHE A 82 30.53 -10.62 -7.23
CA PHE A 82 29.63 -11.68 -7.73
C PHE A 82 28.14 -11.49 -7.34
N PHE A 83 27.17 -11.30 -8.25
CA PHE A 83 27.05 -11.72 -9.66
C PHE A 83 26.54 -10.60 -10.58
N ASN A 84 27.25 -10.36 -11.69
CA ASN A 84 26.69 -9.84 -12.93
C ASN A 84 26.24 -11.04 -13.78
N CYS A 85 25.06 -10.98 -14.38
CA CYS A 85 24.73 -11.77 -15.57
C CYS A 85 23.74 -10.99 -16.44
N ASP A 86 24.29 -10.50 -17.55
CA ASP A 86 23.72 -10.15 -18.85
C ASP A 86 22.19 -10.15 -19.02
N ASP A 87 21.65 -8.94 -19.23
CA ASP A 87 20.34 -8.70 -19.82
C ASP A 87 20.48 -8.66 -21.36
N SER A 88 20.00 -9.70 -22.04
CA SER A 88 19.67 -9.61 -23.46
C SER A 88 18.44 -10.44 -23.85
N ALA A 89 17.53 -9.73 -24.54
CA ALA A 89 16.49 -10.16 -25.48
C ALA A 89 15.42 -11.21 -25.08
N MET A 90 14.15 -10.82 -25.12
CA MET A 90 13.27 -11.04 -26.31
C MET A 90 11.85 -10.49 -26.10
N GLU A 91 11.35 -9.78 -27.11
CA GLU A 91 9.96 -9.34 -27.31
C GLU A 91 9.08 -10.45 -27.90
N PRO A 92 7.74 -10.39 -27.72
CA PRO A 92 6.79 -10.97 -28.66
C PRO A 92 6.09 -9.90 -29.51
N ASN A 93 6.06 -10.16 -30.81
CA ASN A 93 5.47 -9.38 -31.90
C ASN A 93 3.93 -9.37 -31.92
N GLU A 94 3.44 -8.35 -32.65
CA GLU A 94 2.13 -8.15 -33.30
C GLU A 94 0.96 -7.54 -32.49
N PHE A 95 0.58 -6.29 -32.82
CA PHE A 95 -0.41 -6.02 -33.87
C PHE A 95 -0.40 -4.53 -34.30
N ASN A 96 -0.30 -4.31 -35.61
CA ASN A 96 -0.41 -3.03 -36.30
C ASN A 96 -1.86 -2.54 -36.43
N ASN A 97 -1.97 -1.23 -36.71
CA ASN A 97 -3.14 -0.43 -37.11
C ASN A 97 -3.83 0.33 -35.98
N ILE A 98 -3.41 1.59 -35.74
CA ILE A 98 -4.24 2.80 -35.91
C ILE A 98 -3.27 3.98 -36.18
N GLU A 99 -3.19 4.43 -37.44
CA GLU A 99 -2.60 5.72 -37.81
C GLU A 99 -3.51 6.88 -37.39
N ASN A 100 -2.88 8.04 -37.14
CA ASN A 100 -3.44 9.37 -36.88
C ASN A 100 -3.62 9.80 -35.42
N SER A 101 -2.50 10.04 -34.71
CA SER A 101 -2.37 11.17 -33.77
C SER A 101 -0.92 11.57 -33.41
N HIS A 102 0.08 11.28 -34.26
CA HIS A 102 1.51 11.34 -33.87
C HIS A 102 2.20 12.72 -33.92
N ASN A 103 1.56 13.78 -34.43
CA ASN A 103 2.31 15.00 -34.81
C ASN A 103 2.56 16.05 -33.69
N PHE A 104 2.28 15.77 -32.41
CA PHE A 104 2.46 16.79 -31.35
C PHE A 104 3.56 16.49 -30.32
N VAL A 105 3.93 15.22 -30.13
CA VAL A 105 4.95 14.84 -29.13
C VAL A 105 6.36 14.95 -29.70
N ASP A 106 6.58 14.54 -30.95
CA ASP A 106 7.92 14.54 -31.56
C ASP A 106 8.45 15.97 -31.78
N LYS A 107 7.55 16.96 -31.92
CA LYS A 107 7.91 18.37 -32.12
C LYS A 107 8.62 19.02 -30.93
N TYR A 108 8.49 18.46 -29.73
CA TYR A 108 9.23 18.93 -28.54
C TYR A 108 10.56 18.19 -28.33
N TYR A 109 10.81 17.10 -29.07
CA TYR A 109 12.02 16.29 -28.93
C TYR A 109 12.98 16.44 -30.13
N ASP A 110 12.52 16.87 -31.31
CA ASP A 110 13.35 16.92 -32.53
C ASP A 110 13.96 18.30 -32.87
N ASP A 111 13.45 19.42 -32.32
CA ASP A 111 13.78 20.76 -32.86
C ASP A 111 14.91 21.55 -32.12
N ASP A 112 15.70 20.95 -31.22
CA ASP A 112 16.78 21.69 -30.52
C ASP A 112 18.05 20.87 -30.18
N PHE A 113 18.48 19.99 -31.08
CA PHE A 113 19.82 19.37 -31.01
C PHE A 113 20.75 19.94 -32.09
N ASN A 114 21.05 21.24 -31.98
CA ASN A 114 22.34 21.74 -32.44
C ASN A 114 23.31 21.69 -31.25
N GLN A 115 24.30 20.85 -31.45
CA GLN A 115 25.45 20.58 -30.61
C GLN A 115 26.30 21.85 -30.53
N ASP A 116 26.17 22.61 -29.44
CA ASP A 116 27.17 23.59 -29.03
C ASP A 116 27.50 23.37 -27.54
N ASP A 117 28.79 23.15 -27.32
CA ASP A 117 29.45 22.82 -26.07
C ASP A 117 29.25 23.89 -24.98
N ASP A 118 28.66 23.50 -23.85
CA ASP A 118 29.11 23.96 -22.54
C ASP A 118 28.77 22.90 -21.48
N ASP A 119 29.76 22.09 -21.13
CA ASP A 119 29.74 21.11 -20.04
C ASP A 119 29.66 21.81 -18.68
N SER A 120 28.55 22.49 -18.39
CA SER A 120 28.17 22.82 -17.02
C SER A 120 27.52 21.59 -16.37
N PHE A 121 28.35 20.60 -16.03
CA PHE A 121 28.08 19.75 -14.86
C PHE A 121 27.67 20.70 -13.72
N PHE A 122 26.50 20.49 -13.08
CA PHE A 122 25.88 21.29 -12.01
C PHE A 122 24.79 22.33 -12.36
N ASP A 123 23.93 22.08 -13.35
CA ASP A 123 22.62 22.77 -13.41
C ASP A 123 21.52 21.93 -12.74
N ASP A 124 21.68 21.64 -11.44
CA ASP A 124 20.68 21.00 -10.56
C ASP A 124 19.49 21.95 -10.27
N GLN A 125 19.47 23.15 -10.86
CA GLN A 125 18.39 24.12 -10.67
C GLN A 125 17.22 23.84 -11.61
N ARG A 126 16.03 23.83 -11.02
CA ARG A 126 14.75 23.68 -11.73
C ARG A 126 14.58 24.83 -12.74
N LYS A 127 14.42 24.51 -14.03
CA LYS A 127 14.25 25.50 -15.12
C LYS A 127 12.82 26.00 -15.30
N TRP A 128 11.86 25.41 -14.60
CA TRP A 128 10.46 25.84 -14.57
C TRP A 128 10.09 26.44 -13.20
N ASN A 129 9.22 27.46 -13.20
CA ASN A 129 8.86 28.19 -11.99
C ASN A 129 7.62 27.58 -11.32
N LEU A 130 7.75 27.06 -10.09
CA LEU A 130 6.64 26.45 -9.35
C LEU A 130 5.56 27.46 -8.95
N ASP A 131 5.93 28.68 -8.57
CA ASP A 131 4.97 29.73 -8.20
C ASP A 131 4.10 30.11 -9.39
N GLU A 132 4.66 30.14 -10.59
CA GLU A 132 3.89 30.30 -11.84
C GLU A 132 2.87 29.16 -11.98
N LYS A 133 3.28 27.90 -11.82
CA LYS A 133 2.37 26.74 -11.93
C LYS A 133 1.29 26.74 -10.84
N LEU A 134 1.59 27.29 -9.67
CA LEU A 134 0.62 27.51 -8.58
C LEU A 134 -0.38 28.63 -8.89
N ASN A 135 -0.02 29.62 -9.70
CA ASN A 135 -0.89 30.75 -10.01
C ASN A 135 -1.76 30.52 -11.26
N ILE A 136 -1.30 29.71 -12.23
CA ILE A 136 -2.08 29.41 -13.45
C ILE A 136 -3.10 28.30 -13.17
N VAL A 137 -4.19 28.65 -12.47
CA VAL A 137 -5.26 27.70 -12.11
C VAL A 137 -6.00 27.17 -13.33
N SER A 138 -6.27 28.05 -14.31
CA SER A 138 -7.09 27.75 -15.49
C SER A 138 -6.47 26.71 -16.43
N LYS A 139 -5.16 26.47 -16.35
CA LYS A 139 -4.50 25.41 -17.14
C LYS A 139 -4.75 24.02 -16.56
N TYR A 140 -5.11 23.94 -15.28
CA TYR A 140 -5.25 22.70 -14.53
C TYR A 140 -6.67 22.57 -13.96
N ASP A 141 -7.68 22.97 -14.74
CA ASP A 141 -9.09 23.10 -14.33
C ASP A 141 -9.96 21.89 -14.70
N SER A 142 -9.33 20.78 -15.13
CA SER A 142 -10.06 19.53 -15.40
C SER A 142 -10.85 19.07 -14.17
N ASN A 143 -11.91 18.30 -14.38
CA ASN A 143 -12.81 17.87 -13.30
C ASN A 143 -12.94 16.35 -13.22
N PHE A 144 -11.95 15.70 -12.59
CA PHE A 144 -11.91 14.27 -12.36
C PHE A 144 -12.40 13.87 -10.96
N VAL A 145 -12.03 14.62 -9.93
CA VAL A 145 -12.29 14.27 -8.54
C VAL A 145 -13.78 14.27 -8.21
N LYS A 146 -14.24 13.19 -7.59
CA LYS A 146 -15.58 13.08 -7.02
C LYS A 146 -15.58 13.53 -5.56
N TYR A 147 -16.59 14.29 -5.18
CA TYR A 147 -16.85 14.63 -3.79
C TYR A 147 -18.00 13.77 -3.30
N LEU A 148 -17.76 12.95 -2.28
CA LEU A 148 -18.75 12.02 -1.73
C LEU A 148 -18.96 12.28 -0.25
N GLU A 149 -20.16 11.97 0.23
CA GLU A 149 -20.43 11.76 1.64
C GLU A 149 -20.01 10.35 2.08
N ALA A 150 -19.68 10.18 3.36
CA ALA A 150 -19.20 8.91 3.88
C ALA A 150 -20.17 7.74 3.66
N LYS A 151 -21.49 7.99 3.68
CA LYS A 151 -22.53 6.96 3.45
C LYS A 151 -22.53 6.41 2.02
N GLU A 152 -22.04 7.20 1.06
CA GLU A 152 -21.98 6.84 -0.36
C GLU A 152 -20.78 5.94 -0.65
N PHE A 153 -19.72 6.04 0.16
CA PHE A 153 -18.52 5.22 0.00
C PHE A 153 -18.58 3.97 0.88
N ASN A 154 -18.98 2.87 0.25
CA ASN A 154 -19.07 1.54 0.86
C ASN A 154 -18.51 0.49 -0.11
N PHE A 155 -18.46 -0.77 0.34
CA PHE A 155 -17.91 -1.84 -0.49
C PHE A 155 -18.65 -2.00 -1.82
N LYS A 156 -19.98 -1.88 -1.84
CA LYS A 156 -20.80 -1.97 -3.05
C LYS A 156 -20.44 -0.89 -4.07
N TYR A 157 -20.22 0.35 -3.62
CA TYR A 157 -19.72 1.42 -4.50
C TYR A 157 -18.45 0.97 -5.24
N VAL A 158 -17.51 0.32 -4.55
CA VAL A 158 -16.25 -0.16 -5.15
C VAL A 158 -16.51 -1.31 -6.13
N GLN A 159 -17.42 -2.23 -5.81
CA GLN A 159 -17.80 -3.31 -6.74
C GLN A 159 -18.41 -2.77 -8.04
N GLU A 160 -19.22 -1.72 -7.94
CA GLU A 160 -19.90 -1.11 -9.10
C GLU A 160 -18.96 -0.22 -9.93
N ASN A 161 -17.96 0.42 -9.30
CA ASN A 161 -17.16 1.48 -9.93
C ASN A 161 -15.65 1.18 -10.06
N GLY A 162 -15.16 0.05 -9.53
CA GLY A 162 -13.75 -0.38 -9.66
C GLY A 162 -12.73 0.46 -8.87
N LEU A 163 -13.17 1.50 -8.15
CA LEU A 163 -12.32 2.52 -7.53
C LEU A 163 -11.34 3.13 -8.55
N GLU A 164 -11.83 3.65 -9.68
CA GLU A 164 -10.99 4.19 -10.77
C GLU A 164 -10.81 5.73 -10.71
N THR A 165 -11.67 6.43 -9.97
CA THR A 165 -11.71 7.90 -9.88
C THR A 165 -11.28 8.40 -8.50
N PRO A 166 -10.50 9.48 -8.38
CA PRO A 166 -10.13 10.05 -7.08
C PRO A 166 -11.34 10.61 -6.34
N ILE A 167 -11.36 10.43 -5.03
CA ILE A 167 -12.51 10.76 -4.18
C ILE A 167 -12.06 11.63 -3.02
N VAL A 168 -12.73 12.75 -2.81
CA VAL A 168 -12.56 13.61 -1.65
C VAL A 168 -13.79 13.55 -0.75
N PHE A 169 -13.54 13.41 0.54
CA PHE A 169 -14.51 13.56 1.62
C PHE A 169 -14.13 14.82 2.40
N LEU A 170 -15.05 15.77 2.52
CA LEU A 170 -14.81 17.01 3.27
C LEU A 170 -14.90 16.78 4.79
N ASP A 171 -15.62 15.74 5.21
CA ASP A 171 -15.71 15.29 6.59
C ASP A 171 -15.38 13.79 6.68
N LYS A 172 -14.59 13.43 7.70
CA LYS A 172 -14.22 12.04 8.00
C LYS A 172 -15.33 11.25 8.69
N SER A 173 -16.32 11.93 9.27
CA SER A 173 -17.39 11.30 10.04
C SER A 173 -18.14 10.26 9.19
N GLY A 174 -18.29 9.05 9.71
CA GLY A 174 -18.94 7.94 9.01
C GLY A 174 -18.02 7.07 8.15
N LEU A 175 -16.76 7.46 7.89
CA LEU A 175 -15.81 6.65 7.11
C LEU A 175 -15.29 5.41 7.88
N GLY A 176 -15.63 5.27 9.16
CA GLY A 176 -15.13 4.18 10.01
C GLY A 176 -13.61 4.22 10.22
N MET A 177 -13.03 5.43 10.13
CA MET A 177 -11.62 5.69 10.39
C MET A 177 -11.41 6.31 11.77
N ARG A 178 -10.19 6.17 12.30
CA ARG A 178 -9.74 6.84 13.52
C ARG A 178 -8.44 7.56 13.23
N VAL A 179 -8.32 8.80 13.69
CA VAL A 179 -7.09 9.60 13.65
C VAL A 179 -7.00 10.37 14.97
N PRO A 180 -5.80 10.84 15.37
CA PRO A 180 -5.65 11.72 16.53
C PRO A 180 -6.53 12.98 16.44
N SER A 181 -6.68 13.65 17.59
CA SER A 181 -7.40 14.92 17.64
C SER A 181 -6.66 16.02 16.87
N GLU A 182 -7.37 17.09 16.52
CA GLU A 182 -6.79 18.27 15.86
C GLU A 182 -5.75 19.01 16.73
N ASN A 183 -5.57 18.65 18.00
CA ASN A 183 -4.51 19.22 18.83
C ASN A 183 -3.17 18.48 18.67
N PHE A 184 -3.17 17.28 18.08
CA PHE A 184 -1.98 16.43 17.92
C PHE A 184 -0.87 17.12 17.10
N ARG A 185 0.38 17.03 17.55
CA ARG A 185 1.54 17.74 16.99
C ARG A 185 2.66 16.78 16.57
N VAL A 186 3.67 17.33 15.88
CA VAL A 186 4.90 16.59 15.54
C VAL A 186 5.64 16.11 16.79
N SER A 187 5.60 16.87 17.89
CA SER A 187 6.09 16.43 19.21
C SER A 187 5.43 15.15 19.72
N ASP A 188 4.14 14.94 19.43
CA ASP A 188 3.40 13.75 19.84
C ASP A 188 3.75 12.55 18.94
N VAL A 189 3.95 12.79 17.63
CA VAL A 189 4.51 11.78 16.71
C VAL A 189 5.85 11.29 17.26
N LYS A 190 6.79 12.21 17.54
CA LYS A 190 8.10 11.90 18.13
C LYS A 190 7.98 11.07 19.42
N SER A 191 7.07 11.43 20.31
CA SER A 191 6.85 10.71 21.58
C SER A 191 6.33 9.29 21.35
N CYS A 192 5.54 9.09 20.30
CA CYS A 192 4.94 7.79 19.98
C CYS A 192 5.89 6.85 19.20
N VAL A 193 6.68 7.39 18.26
CA VAL A 193 7.61 6.61 17.43
C VAL A 193 9.02 6.49 18.03
N GLY A 194 9.36 7.35 18.99
CA GLY A 194 10.66 7.38 19.66
C GLY A 194 11.59 8.46 19.11
N SER A 195 12.21 9.23 20.01
CA SER A 195 13.05 10.39 19.65
C SER A 195 14.31 10.05 18.86
N LYS A 196 14.90 8.88 19.12
CA LYS A 196 16.11 8.39 18.44
C LYS A 196 15.83 7.65 17.13
N ARG A 197 14.56 7.49 16.75
CA ARG A 197 14.20 6.81 15.50
C ARG A 197 14.74 7.63 14.34
N ILE A 198 15.51 6.98 13.46
CA ILE A 198 15.98 7.59 12.22
C ILE A 198 14.82 7.61 11.21
N VAL A 199 14.68 8.73 10.52
CA VAL A 199 13.69 8.94 9.48
C VAL A 199 14.33 9.38 8.18
N ASP A 200 13.79 8.88 7.08
CA ASP A 200 14.11 9.35 5.74
C ASP A 200 13.47 10.74 5.54
N VAL A 201 14.29 11.72 5.17
CA VAL A 201 13.90 13.11 4.92
C VAL A 201 14.30 13.45 3.49
N VAL A 202 13.49 14.25 2.81
CA VAL A 202 13.78 14.75 1.47
C VAL A 202 14.14 16.23 1.58
N ASP A 203 15.30 16.60 1.05
CA ASP A 203 15.61 18.01 0.78
C ASP A 203 14.88 18.41 -0.52
N VAL A 204 13.90 19.30 -0.40
CA VAL A 204 12.99 19.65 -1.50
C VAL A 204 13.70 20.38 -2.62
N ASN A 205 14.76 21.13 -2.32
CA ASN A 205 15.46 21.92 -3.35
C ASN A 205 16.31 21.01 -4.22
N THR A 206 17.02 20.06 -3.60
CA THR A 206 17.93 19.14 -4.30
C THR A 206 17.27 17.82 -4.71
N GLN A 207 16.07 17.52 -4.20
CA GLN A 207 15.40 16.22 -4.30
C GLN A 207 16.26 15.05 -3.78
N LYS A 208 17.28 15.32 -2.96
CA LYS A 208 18.17 14.29 -2.38
C LYS A 208 17.58 13.76 -1.07
N ALA A 209 17.73 12.45 -0.88
CA ALA A 209 17.40 11.80 0.38
C ALA A 209 18.50 12.06 1.42
N LEU A 210 18.07 12.38 2.63
CA LEU A 210 18.91 12.47 3.82
C LEU A 210 18.22 11.74 4.98
N THR A 211 18.95 11.55 6.07
CA THR A 211 18.38 10.95 7.27
C THR A 211 18.67 11.84 8.49
N MET A 212 17.78 11.79 9.46
CA MET A 212 17.99 12.41 10.77
C MET A 212 17.13 11.70 11.82
N SER A 213 17.36 11.98 13.09
CA SER A 213 16.51 11.50 14.17
C SER A 213 15.17 12.24 14.21
N MET A 214 14.14 11.58 14.73
CA MET A 214 12.84 12.22 15.01
C MET A 214 12.93 13.39 15.98
N LYS A 215 13.98 13.44 16.82
CA LYS A 215 14.27 14.60 17.66
C LYS A 215 14.66 15.81 16.81
N GLU A 216 15.68 15.66 15.96
CA GLU A 216 16.16 16.72 15.07
C GLU A 216 15.06 17.19 14.11
N TRP A 217 14.29 16.25 13.56
CA TRP A 217 13.15 16.58 12.70
C TRP A 217 12.10 17.42 13.42
N CYS A 218 11.74 17.06 14.65
CA CYS A 218 10.78 17.80 15.46
C CYS A 218 11.27 19.22 15.78
N GLU A 219 12.55 19.36 16.11
CA GLU A 219 13.19 20.66 16.39
C GLU A 219 13.21 21.54 15.13
N TYR A 220 13.54 20.97 13.97
CA TYR A 220 13.47 21.65 12.68
C TYR A 220 12.03 22.08 12.34
N TYR A 221 11.07 21.18 12.47
CA TYR A 221 9.68 21.44 12.10
C TYR A 221 9.05 22.52 12.98
N GLU A 222 9.35 22.55 14.27
CA GLU A 222 8.79 23.54 15.21
C GLU A 222 9.54 24.88 15.20
N ASN A 223 10.70 24.96 14.52
CA ASN A 223 11.43 26.21 14.36
C ASN A 223 10.71 27.14 13.36
N PRO A 224 10.35 28.38 13.74
CA PRO A 224 9.73 29.34 12.83
C PRO A 224 10.68 29.83 11.73
N SER A 225 11.99 29.75 11.95
CA SER A 225 13.04 30.17 11.01
C SER A 225 13.82 28.95 10.53
N ARG A 226 13.44 28.44 9.36
CA ARG A 226 14.03 27.24 8.74
C ARG A 226 15.02 27.64 7.66
N ASP A 227 16.21 27.09 7.72
CA ASP A 227 17.33 27.32 6.80
C ASP A 227 17.22 26.46 5.51
N ARG A 228 16.58 25.30 5.63
CA ARG A 228 16.35 24.35 4.54
C ARG A 228 14.88 24.03 4.38
N LEU A 229 14.50 23.53 3.20
CA LEU A 229 13.15 23.06 2.91
C LEU A 229 13.12 21.53 2.92
N LEU A 230 12.70 20.95 4.04
CA LEU A 230 12.78 19.51 4.28
C LEU A 230 11.38 18.90 4.43
N ASN A 231 11.22 17.66 3.98
CA ASN A 231 9.94 16.97 3.96
C ASN A 231 10.06 15.53 4.46
N VAL A 232 9.14 15.07 5.30
CA VAL A 232 8.99 13.66 5.70
C VAL A 232 7.69 13.12 5.11
N ILE A 233 7.80 12.18 4.18
CA ILE A 233 6.65 11.57 3.49
C ILE A 233 6.58 10.04 3.63
N SER A 234 7.62 9.42 4.20
CA SER A 234 7.79 7.95 4.19
C SER A 234 7.83 7.33 5.60
N LEU A 235 7.46 8.08 6.65
CA LEU A 235 7.46 7.54 8.01
C LEU A 235 6.28 6.58 8.24
N GLU A 236 6.54 5.29 8.04
CA GLU A 236 5.61 4.22 8.41
C GLU A 236 5.70 3.96 9.92
N PHE A 237 4.56 3.88 10.61
CA PHE A 237 4.51 3.84 12.07
C PHE A 237 3.81 2.61 12.67
N SER A 238 3.49 1.59 11.88
CA SER A 238 3.00 0.32 12.41
C SER A 238 4.04 -0.28 13.37
N HIS A 239 3.56 -0.94 14.42
CA HIS A 239 4.37 -1.44 15.55
C HIS A 239 5.05 -0.34 16.38
N THR A 240 4.49 0.88 16.39
CA THR A 240 4.81 1.92 17.37
C THR A 240 3.59 2.24 18.23
N LYS A 241 3.73 3.08 19.25
CA LYS A 241 2.58 3.53 20.05
C LYS A 241 1.56 4.32 19.21
N LEU A 242 2.01 4.95 18.12
CA LEU A 242 1.18 5.77 17.24
C LEU A 242 0.11 4.94 16.52
N GLU A 243 0.39 3.65 16.30
CA GLU A 243 -0.51 2.73 15.63
C GLU A 243 -1.91 2.69 16.24
N ASN A 244 -2.00 2.76 17.57
CA ASN A 244 -3.27 2.67 18.30
C ASN A 244 -4.19 3.89 18.06
N TYR A 245 -3.62 5.01 17.63
CA TYR A 245 -4.36 6.25 17.38
C TYR A 245 -4.90 6.34 15.95
N VAL A 246 -4.43 5.48 15.04
CA VAL A 246 -4.75 5.59 13.61
C VAL A 246 -5.32 4.29 13.07
N GLU A 247 -6.49 4.39 12.46
CA GLU A 247 -7.16 3.32 11.75
C GLU A 247 -7.67 3.86 10.42
N ALA A 248 -7.32 3.17 9.33
CA ALA A 248 -7.74 3.53 7.97
C ALA A 248 -9.27 3.45 7.82
N PRO A 249 -9.86 4.14 6.82
CA PRO A 249 -11.29 4.01 6.50
C PRO A 249 -11.73 2.54 6.39
N LEU A 250 -12.95 2.25 6.84
CA LEU A 250 -13.47 0.89 6.88
C LEU A 250 -13.39 0.21 5.51
N VAL A 251 -13.80 0.92 4.45
CA VAL A 251 -13.77 0.39 3.08
C VAL A 251 -12.34 0.03 2.65
N VAL A 252 -11.34 0.83 3.04
CA VAL A 252 -9.93 0.54 2.71
C VAL A 252 -9.49 -0.78 3.35
N ARG A 253 -9.78 -0.99 4.63
CA ARG A 253 -9.47 -2.24 5.35
C ARG A 253 -10.20 -3.46 4.80
N GLN A 254 -11.38 -3.26 4.19
CA GLN A 254 -12.11 -4.33 3.52
C GLN A 254 -11.52 -4.70 2.15
N LEU A 255 -10.71 -3.82 1.55
CA LEU A 255 -10.15 -4.00 0.21
C LEU A 255 -8.68 -4.41 0.24
N ASP A 256 -7.94 -3.97 1.26
CA ASP A 256 -6.49 -4.11 1.34
C ASP A 256 -6.06 -5.58 1.33
N TRP A 257 -5.23 -5.94 0.36
CA TRP A 257 -4.64 -7.28 0.24
C TRP A 257 -3.80 -7.69 1.45
N ILE A 258 -3.22 -6.75 2.20
CA ILE A 258 -2.50 -7.09 3.44
C ILE A 258 -3.47 -7.60 4.51
N ASP A 259 -4.64 -6.98 4.65
CA ASP A 259 -5.65 -7.37 5.64
C ASP A 259 -6.46 -8.60 5.18
N THR A 260 -6.64 -8.77 3.86
CA THR A 260 -7.54 -9.80 3.31
C THR A 260 -6.84 -11.05 2.80
N ALA A 261 -5.58 -10.94 2.35
CA ALA A 261 -4.87 -12.04 1.70
C ALA A 261 -3.57 -12.47 2.38
N TRP A 262 -2.80 -11.57 2.98
CA TRP A 262 -1.56 -11.97 3.63
C TRP A 262 -1.81 -12.89 4.85
N PRO A 263 -1.03 -13.97 5.04
CA PRO A 263 -1.22 -14.86 6.19
C PRO A 263 -1.07 -14.13 7.52
N GLN A 264 -2.11 -14.19 8.36
CA GLN A 264 -2.19 -13.44 9.61
C GLN A 264 -1.06 -13.80 10.58
N HIS A 265 -0.71 -15.09 10.70
CA HIS A 265 0.35 -15.53 11.60
C HIS A 265 1.72 -14.92 11.23
N LEU A 266 2.00 -14.67 9.94
CA LEU A 266 3.23 -14.00 9.51
C LEU A 266 3.25 -12.53 9.95
N ARG A 267 2.11 -11.84 9.75
CA ARG A 267 1.93 -10.45 10.18
C ARG A 267 2.04 -10.31 11.70
N GLU A 268 1.36 -11.15 12.47
CA GLU A 268 1.39 -11.14 13.93
C GLU A 268 2.76 -11.49 14.50
N SER A 269 3.53 -12.33 13.80
CA SER A 269 4.90 -12.66 14.21
C SER A 269 5.91 -11.53 13.96
N HIS A 270 5.50 -10.44 13.30
CA HIS A 270 6.35 -9.28 13.09
C HIS A 270 6.31 -8.33 14.29
N THR A 271 7.48 -7.95 14.77
CA THR A 271 7.64 -7.10 15.97
C THR A 271 8.51 -5.87 15.72
N GLU A 272 9.11 -5.75 14.53
CA GLU A 272 10.04 -4.69 14.20
C GLU A 272 9.28 -3.38 13.88
N SER A 273 9.73 -2.27 14.44
CA SER A 273 9.08 -0.97 14.27
C SER A 273 9.64 -0.19 13.09
N THR A 274 10.80 -0.59 12.58
CA THR A 274 11.44 -0.02 11.38
C THR A 274 10.95 -0.69 10.09
N ASN A 275 11.33 -0.13 8.94
CA ASN A 275 10.97 -0.65 7.61
C ASN A 275 12.15 -1.35 6.91
N LEU A 276 13.03 -1.97 7.69
CA LEU A 276 14.13 -2.77 7.15
C LEU A 276 13.57 -4.04 6.50
N ILE A 277 13.74 -4.15 5.18
CA ILE A 277 13.16 -5.23 4.38
C ILE A 277 13.60 -6.62 4.86
N GLU A 278 14.85 -6.78 5.30
CA GLU A 278 15.44 -8.03 5.79
C GLU A 278 14.74 -8.58 7.05
N LYS A 279 14.11 -7.71 7.85
CA LYS A 279 13.35 -8.08 9.05
C LYS A 279 11.84 -8.09 8.82
N MET A 280 11.42 -7.71 7.62
CA MET A 280 10.01 -7.57 7.27
C MET A 280 9.40 -8.95 7.02
N LYS A 281 8.23 -9.22 7.60
CA LYS A 281 7.51 -10.50 7.44
C LYS A 281 6.15 -10.35 6.75
N TYR A 282 5.76 -9.11 6.47
CA TYR A 282 4.58 -8.73 5.72
C TYR A 282 4.82 -7.35 5.10
N PRO A 283 4.18 -6.96 3.99
CA PRO A 283 4.38 -5.64 3.40
C PRO A 283 3.94 -4.53 4.36
N LYS A 284 4.90 -3.79 4.91
CA LYS A 284 4.65 -2.78 5.94
C LYS A 284 4.49 -1.40 5.32
N VAL A 285 3.30 -1.15 4.78
CA VAL A 285 2.97 0.05 3.97
C VAL A 285 1.57 0.65 4.26
N GLN A 286 0.91 0.21 5.33
CA GLN A 286 -0.50 0.55 5.60
C GLN A 286 -0.68 1.86 6.36
N LYS A 287 0.33 2.30 7.13
CA LYS A 287 0.18 3.42 8.08
C LYS A 287 1.38 4.37 8.01
N TYR A 288 1.22 5.44 7.24
CA TYR A 288 2.19 6.53 7.08
C TYR A 288 1.75 7.80 7.77
N VAL A 289 2.70 8.50 8.39
CA VAL A 289 2.53 9.88 8.83
C VAL A 289 3.43 10.77 7.98
N LEU A 290 2.83 11.77 7.34
CA LEU A 290 3.57 12.74 6.55
C LEU A 290 3.60 14.07 7.31
N MET A 291 4.79 14.65 7.40
CA MET A 291 5.06 15.90 8.07
C MET A 291 5.80 16.77 7.07
N SER A 292 5.14 17.83 6.60
CA SER A 292 5.70 18.71 5.58
C SER A 292 5.57 20.15 6.05
N VAL A 293 6.60 20.95 5.78
CA VAL A 293 6.56 22.39 6.01
C VAL A 293 6.03 23.12 4.78
N ALA A 294 5.54 24.34 4.96
CA ALA A 294 5.07 25.20 3.88
C ALA A 294 6.18 25.42 2.84
N GLY A 295 5.82 25.36 1.56
CA GLY A 295 6.74 25.44 0.44
C GLY A 295 7.18 24.08 -0.11
N CYS A 296 7.07 22.99 0.65
CA CYS A 296 7.51 21.66 0.20
C CYS A 296 6.76 21.20 -1.07
N TYR A 297 7.51 20.76 -2.08
CA TYR A 297 7.01 20.20 -3.32
C TYR A 297 7.58 18.79 -3.54
N THR A 298 6.69 17.84 -3.81
CA THR A 298 7.01 16.49 -4.26
C THR A 298 6.61 16.39 -5.72
N ASP A 299 7.59 16.07 -6.58
CA ASP A 299 7.39 16.04 -8.02
C ASP A 299 6.49 14.89 -8.50
N PHE A 300 6.13 14.90 -9.78
CA PHE A 300 5.18 13.94 -10.34
C PHE A 300 5.65 12.49 -10.22
N HIS A 301 4.80 11.66 -9.63
CA HIS A 301 5.04 10.24 -9.44
C HIS A 301 3.74 9.43 -9.50
N VAL A 302 3.90 8.12 -9.54
CA VAL A 302 2.83 7.14 -9.27
C VAL A 302 3.27 6.34 -8.05
N ASP A 303 2.35 6.08 -7.13
CA ASP A 303 2.64 5.36 -5.89
C ASP A 303 3.10 3.92 -6.15
N MET A 304 3.97 3.44 -5.27
CA MET A 304 4.74 2.20 -5.46
C MET A 304 3.83 0.99 -5.71
N GLY A 305 4.22 0.13 -6.65
CA GLY A 305 3.48 -1.06 -7.06
C GLY A 305 2.09 -0.77 -7.65
N GLY A 306 1.81 0.50 -7.99
CA GLY A 306 0.48 0.95 -8.42
C GLY A 306 -0.55 0.87 -7.31
N THR A 307 -0.15 1.07 -6.06
CA THR A 307 -1.08 1.11 -4.93
C THR A 307 -2.13 2.20 -5.08
N SER A 308 -3.29 1.98 -4.46
CA SER A 308 -4.22 3.06 -4.12
C SER A 308 -3.83 3.64 -2.75
N VAL A 309 -4.17 4.89 -2.49
CA VAL A 309 -3.82 5.60 -1.26
C VAL A 309 -5.05 6.17 -0.58
N TRP A 310 -5.07 6.08 0.75
CA TRP A 310 -5.92 6.93 1.58
C TRP A 310 -5.08 8.00 2.28
N TYR A 311 -5.59 9.22 2.35
CA TYR A 311 -4.85 10.39 2.77
C TYR A 311 -5.74 11.33 3.57
N HIS A 312 -5.47 11.49 4.87
CA HIS A 312 -6.23 12.36 5.76
C HIS A 312 -5.38 13.52 6.27
N LEU A 313 -5.80 14.73 5.92
CA LEU A 313 -5.10 15.95 6.28
C LEU A 313 -5.54 16.42 7.66
N LEU A 314 -4.82 15.98 8.71
CA LEU A 314 -5.16 16.34 10.09
C LEU A 314 -4.94 17.84 10.34
N LYS A 315 -3.89 18.43 9.75
CA LYS A 315 -3.57 19.86 9.83
C LYS A 315 -2.95 20.36 8.54
N GLY A 316 -3.14 21.64 8.26
CA GLY A 316 -2.49 22.34 7.15
C GLY A 316 -3.31 22.32 5.87
N GLU A 317 -2.62 22.39 4.73
CA GLU A 317 -3.22 22.46 3.40
C GLU A 317 -2.27 21.86 2.36
N LYS A 318 -2.82 21.08 1.43
CA LYS A 318 -2.09 20.46 0.33
C LYS A 318 -2.74 20.80 -1.00
N ILE A 319 -1.92 20.95 -2.03
CA ILE A 319 -2.37 21.14 -3.41
C ILE A 319 -1.84 19.96 -4.23
N PHE A 320 -2.76 19.23 -4.85
CA PHE A 320 -2.45 18.10 -5.74
C PHE A 320 -2.65 18.54 -7.19
N TRP A 321 -1.75 18.14 -8.07
CA TRP A 321 -2.01 18.06 -9.52
C TRP A 321 -2.23 16.60 -9.87
N LEU A 322 -3.32 16.30 -10.58
CA LEU A 322 -3.78 14.95 -10.87
C LEU A 322 -3.88 14.76 -12.38
N ILE A 323 -3.20 13.73 -12.87
CA ILE A 323 -3.22 13.31 -14.27
C ILE A 323 -3.79 11.88 -14.32
N PRO A 324 -4.85 11.64 -15.12
CA PRO A 324 -5.48 10.33 -15.16
C PRO A 324 -4.54 9.29 -15.79
N PRO A 325 -4.56 8.03 -15.32
CA PRO A 325 -3.69 6.96 -15.80
C PRO A 325 -4.12 6.36 -17.15
N THR A 326 -4.38 7.22 -18.13
CA THR A 326 -4.65 6.77 -19.50
C THR A 326 -3.39 6.13 -20.08
N GLU A 327 -3.57 5.26 -21.09
CA GLU A 327 -2.41 4.64 -21.73
C GLU A 327 -1.46 5.67 -22.36
N LYS A 328 -2.01 6.74 -22.96
CA LYS A 328 -1.22 7.86 -23.47
C LYS A 328 -0.41 8.53 -22.36
N ASN A 329 -1.04 8.89 -21.25
CA ASN A 329 -0.37 9.60 -20.15
C ASN A 329 0.71 8.76 -19.47
N LEU A 330 0.47 7.46 -19.28
CA LEU A 330 1.47 6.56 -18.71
C LEU A 330 2.69 6.39 -19.62
N LYS A 331 2.50 6.37 -20.96
CA LYS A 331 3.63 6.37 -21.91
C LYS A 331 4.43 7.67 -21.85
N ILE A 332 3.76 8.83 -21.73
CA ILE A 332 4.43 10.12 -21.56
C ILE A 332 5.21 10.15 -20.24
N TYR A 333 4.59 9.70 -19.14
CA TYR A 333 5.24 9.61 -17.83
C TYR A 333 6.48 8.70 -17.86
N GLU A 334 6.37 7.49 -18.43
CA GLU A 334 7.50 6.56 -18.57
C GLU A 334 8.67 7.21 -19.33
N LYS A 335 8.39 7.86 -20.47
CA LYS A 335 9.40 8.60 -21.25
C LYS A 335 10.01 9.77 -20.46
N TRP A 336 9.18 10.53 -19.75
CA TRP A 336 9.63 11.66 -18.94
C TRP A 336 10.58 11.20 -17.83
N ILE A 337 10.26 10.12 -17.12
CA ILE A 337 11.16 9.53 -16.10
C ILE A 337 12.49 9.11 -16.71
N LEU A 338 12.46 8.39 -17.85
CA LEU A 338 13.66 7.88 -18.52
C LEU A 338 14.54 8.99 -19.11
N SER A 339 13.97 10.16 -19.44
CA SER A 339 14.70 11.28 -20.03
C SER A 339 15.68 11.98 -19.08
N GLY A 340 15.50 11.85 -17.77
CA GLY A 340 16.28 12.60 -16.77
C GLY A 340 16.03 14.13 -16.76
N ASN A 341 15.06 14.61 -17.53
CA ASN A 341 14.78 16.04 -17.71
C ASN A 341 13.71 16.58 -16.75
N GLN A 342 13.50 15.95 -15.59
CA GLN A 342 12.49 16.38 -14.61
C GLN A 342 12.72 17.82 -14.13
N SER A 343 13.98 18.24 -13.98
CA SER A 343 14.34 19.61 -13.62
C SER A 343 13.99 20.64 -14.70
N ARG A 344 13.87 20.21 -15.96
CA ARG A 344 13.63 21.09 -17.12
C ARG A 344 12.16 21.15 -17.54
N VAL A 345 11.41 20.06 -17.39
CA VAL A 345 10.05 19.95 -17.92
C VAL A 345 9.04 19.64 -16.82
N PHE A 346 8.06 20.53 -16.65
CA PHE A 346 6.92 20.31 -15.76
C PHE A 346 5.92 19.36 -16.42
N LEU A 347 5.80 18.12 -15.91
CA LEU A 347 5.06 17.05 -16.58
C LEU A 347 3.63 17.41 -17.06
N PRO A 348 2.79 18.13 -16.29
CA PRO A 348 1.46 18.53 -16.75
C PRO A 348 1.45 19.36 -18.03
N ASP A 349 2.55 20.02 -18.39
CA ASP A 349 2.64 20.80 -19.62
C ASP A 349 2.72 19.90 -20.86
N LEU A 350 3.04 18.61 -20.70
CA LEU A 350 3.02 17.58 -21.75
C LEU A 350 1.68 16.85 -21.87
N MET A 351 0.72 17.13 -20.98
CA MET A 351 -0.51 16.36 -20.83
C MET A 351 -1.71 17.14 -21.36
N ASP A 352 -2.67 16.44 -21.98
CA ASP A 352 -3.89 17.09 -22.50
C ASP A 352 -4.78 17.64 -21.37
N LYS A 353 -4.81 16.93 -20.23
CA LYS A 353 -5.68 17.24 -19.10
C LYS A 353 -4.95 16.99 -17.78
N CYS A 354 -5.11 17.93 -16.88
CA CYS A 354 -4.63 17.88 -15.51
C CYS A 354 -5.63 18.62 -14.63
N GLN A 355 -5.92 18.08 -13.44
CA GLN A 355 -6.75 18.74 -12.45
C GLN A 355 -5.90 19.14 -11.25
N ARG A 356 -6.04 20.39 -10.82
CA ARG A 356 -5.51 20.84 -9.54
C ARG A 356 -6.59 20.78 -8.45
N VAL A 357 -6.28 20.18 -7.30
CA VAL A 357 -7.17 20.05 -6.16
C VAL A 357 -6.51 20.59 -4.90
N VAL A 358 -7.25 21.38 -4.13
CA VAL A 358 -6.80 21.87 -2.81
C VAL A 358 -7.47 21.02 -1.74
N LEU A 359 -6.68 20.26 -0.98
CA LEU A 359 -7.13 19.54 0.21
C LEU A 359 -6.92 20.43 1.43
N LYS A 360 -8.01 20.64 2.18
CA LYS A 360 -8.02 21.43 3.42
C LYS A 360 -8.03 20.52 4.63
N GLN A 361 -7.64 21.07 5.78
CA GLN A 361 -7.72 20.38 7.06
C GLN A 361 -9.07 19.68 7.25
N GLY A 362 -9.02 18.43 7.74
CA GLY A 362 -10.17 17.57 7.97
C GLY A 362 -10.61 16.74 6.76
N SER A 363 -10.14 17.08 5.55
CA SER A 363 -10.48 16.30 4.35
C SER A 363 -9.77 14.94 4.32
N THR A 364 -10.47 13.93 3.82
CA THR A 364 -9.91 12.62 3.47
C THR A 364 -9.94 12.47 1.96
N PHE A 365 -8.85 12.01 1.38
CA PHE A 365 -8.67 11.80 -0.05
C PHE A 365 -8.35 10.32 -0.31
N ILE A 366 -9.03 9.73 -1.29
CA ILE A 366 -8.72 8.40 -1.82
C ILE A 366 -8.20 8.59 -3.24
N LEU A 367 -6.96 8.19 -3.46
CA LEU A 367 -6.30 8.23 -4.75
C LEU A 367 -6.20 6.80 -5.31
N PRO A 368 -6.87 6.50 -6.44
CA PRO A 368 -6.77 5.19 -7.07
C PRO A 368 -5.40 4.85 -7.65
N SER A 369 -5.20 3.54 -7.83
CA SER A 369 -4.09 2.96 -8.58
C SER A 369 -3.78 3.70 -9.90
N GLY A 370 -2.50 4.01 -10.09
CA GLY A 370 -1.94 4.51 -11.35
C GLY A 370 -1.96 6.02 -11.54
N TRP A 371 -2.75 6.77 -10.76
CA TRP A 371 -2.85 8.23 -10.93
C TRP A 371 -1.50 8.91 -10.75
N ILE A 372 -1.08 9.63 -11.79
CA ILE A 372 0.16 10.40 -11.77
C ILE A 372 -0.15 11.71 -11.06
N HIS A 373 0.66 12.05 -10.06
CA HIS A 373 0.38 13.23 -9.24
C HIS A 373 1.62 13.91 -8.70
N GLY A 374 1.53 15.24 -8.57
CA GLY A 374 2.51 16.09 -7.88
C GLY A 374 1.83 16.80 -6.71
N VAL A 375 2.59 17.09 -5.65
CA VAL A 375 2.02 17.60 -4.39
C VAL A 375 2.80 18.81 -3.89
N TYR A 376 2.08 19.90 -3.61
CA TYR A 376 2.60 21.09 -2.97
C TYR A 376 1.99 21.30 -1.59
N THR A 377 2.80 21.78 -0.65
CA THR A 377 2.41 22.06 0.74
C THR A 377 2.29 23.58 0.91
N SER A 378 1.08 24.11 0.88
CA SER A 378 0.87 25.56 1.03
C SER A 378 0.93 26.03 2.49
N LYS A 379 0.69 25.12 3.45
CA LYS A 379 0.78 25.37 4.89
C LYS A 379 1.41 24.16 5.57
N ASP A 380 2.20 24.39 6.62
CA ASP A 380 2.73 23.32 7.48
C ASP A 380 1.62 22.30 7.79
N SER A 381 1.89 21.05 7.42
CA SER A 381 0.88 20.01 7.38
C SER A 381 1.31 18.77 8.14
N LEU A 382 0.31 18.12 8.75
CA LEU A 382 0.43 16.81 9.37
C LEU A 382 -0.69 15.92 8.80
N VAL A 383 -0.29 14.79 8.22
CA VAL A 383 -1.17 13.91 7.46
C VAL A 383 -1.01 12.48 7.96
N PHE A 384 -2.12 11.76 8.02
CA PHE A 384 -2.10 10.30 8.16
C PHE A 384 -2.62 9.66 6.89
N GLY A 385 -1.96 8.61 6.42
CA GLY A 385 -2.37 7.90 5.22
C GLY A 385 -1.84 6.49 5.17
N GLY A 386 -2.02 5.84 4.03
CA GLY A 386 -1.60 4.47 3.81
C GLY A 386 -1.80 4.03 2.38
N ASN A 387 -0.95 3.11 1.94
CA ASN A 387 -1.01 2.49 0.62
C ASN A 387 -1.69 1.13 0.75
N PHE A 388 -2.50 0.76 -0.24
CA PHE A 388 -3.16 -0.54 -0.29
C PHE A 388 -3.33 -1.03 -1.73
N LEU A 389 -3.21 -2.34 -1.91
CA LEU A 389 -3.58 -3.03 -3.15
C LEU A 389 -4.96 -3.65 -2.98
N HIS A 390 -5.72 -3.78 -4.07
CA HIS A 390 -7.06 -4.35 -4.04
C HIS A 390 -7.44 -5.07 -5.34
N SER A 391 -8.46 -5.91 -5.26
CA SER A 391 -8.83 -6.82 -6.35
C SER A 391 -9.61 -6.18 -7.51
N PHE A 392 -9.92 -4.88 -7.43
CA PHE A 392 -10.82 -4.21 -8.36
C PHE A 392 -10.10 -3.41 -9.46
N ASN A 393 -8.78 -3.25 -9.36
CA ASN A 393 -7.99 -2.56 -10.39
C ASN A 393 -6.60 -3.20 -10.60
N VAL A 394 -6.55 -4.53 -10.52
CA VAL A 394 -5.31 -5.32 -10.63
C VAL A 394 -4.52 -5.02 -11.90
N ARG A 395 -5.20 -4.85 -13.04
CA ARG A 395 -4.53 -4.58 -14.31
C ARG A 395 -3.71 -3.29 -14.26
N MET A 396 -4.22 -2.24 -13.62
CA MET A 396 -3.47 -1.01 -13.43
C MET A 396 -2.30 -1.22 -12.47
N GLN A 397 -2.51 -1.93 -11.35
CA GLN A 397 -1.44 -2.27 -10.40
C GLN A 397 -0.26 -2.96 -11.12
N LEU A 398 -0.54 -4.00 -11.92
CA LEU A 398 0.48 -4.72 -12.71
C LEU A 398 1.15 -3.83 -13.77
N LYS A 399 0.37 -2.93 -14.39
CA LYS A 399 0.90 -1.98 -15.38
C LYS A 399 1.93 -1.04 -14.75
N ILE A 400 1.63 -0.50 -13.56
CA ILE A 400 2.59 0.37 -12.84
C ILE A 400 3.82 -0.43 -12.40
N TYR A 401 3.65 -1.65 -11.89
CA TYR A 401 4.78 -2.51 -11.55
C TYR A 401 5.71 -2.78 -12.76
N SER A 402 5.13 -2.92 -13.97
CA SER A 402 5.91 -3.02 -15.20
C SER A 402 6.68 -1.72 -15.51
N ILE A 403 6.04 -0.56 -15.36
CA ILE A 403 6.70 0.75 -15.53
C ILE A 403 7.86 0.89 -14.55
N GLU A 404 7.67 0.61 -13.26
CA GLU A 404 8.74 0.65 -12.24
C GLU A 404 9.93 -0.24 -12.62
N THR A 405 9.64 -1.40 -13.21
CA THR A 405 10.67 -2.32 -13.71
C THR A 405 11.46 -1.72 -14.85
N LYS A 406 10.78 -1.14 -15.86
CA LYS A 406 11.43 -0.50 -17.01
C LYS A 406 12.22 0.75 -16.63
N THR A 407 11.68 1.55 -15.72
CA THR A 407 12.35 2.76 -15.21
C THR A 407 13.39 2.48 -14.13
N LYS A 408 13.66 1.20 -13.84
CA LYS A 408 14.69 0.74 -12.90
C LYS A 408 14.55 1.36 -11.51
N VAL A 409 13.32 1.52 -11.00
CA VAL A 409 13.07 2.00 -9.64
C VAL A 409 13.84 1.12 -8.64
N PRO A 410 14.64 1.68 -7.73
CA PRO A 410 15.40 0.91 -6.76
C PRO A 410 14.50 0.06 -5.86
N GLN A 411 14.96 -1.14 -5.49
CA GLN A 411 14.15 -2.10 -4.72
C GLN A 411 13.66 -1.54 -3.37
N LYS A 412 14.43 -0.64 -2.72
CA LYS A 412 14.05 0.06 -1.48
C LYS A 412 12.73 0.83 -1.63
N PHE A 413 12.41 1.31 -2.83
CA PHE A 413 11.23 2.14 -3.11
C PHE A 413 10.10 1.35 -3.79
N ARG A 414 10.27 0.04 -4.00
CA ARG A 414 9.22 -0.82 -4.53
C ARG A 414 8.38 -1.41 -3.42
N TYR A 415 7.16 -1.80 -3.76
CA TYR A 415 6.28 -2.49 -2.85
C TYR A 415 6.93 -3.81 -2.37
N PRO A 416 7.08 -4.03 -1.05
CA PRO A 416 7.70 -5.25 -0.52
C PRO A 416 6.86 -6.50 -0.81
N PHE A 417 7.51 -7.60 -1.21
CA PHE A 417 6.85 -8.90 -1.45
C PHE A 417 5.69 -8.83 -2.46
N TYR A 418 5.86 -8.04 -3.52
CA TYR A 418 4.78 -7.75 -4.48
C TYR A 418 4.27 -9.02 -5.19
N THR A 419 5.17 -9.88 -5.67
CA THR A 419 4.80 -11.11 -6.36
C THR A 419 4.25 -12.17 -5.38
N GLU A 420 4.85 -12.28 -4.19
CA GLU A 420 4.39 -13.12 -3.08
C GLU A 420 2.95 -12.79 -2.68
N MET A 421 2.62 -11.49 -2.61
CA MET A 421 1.25 -11.04 -2.33
C MET A 421 0.26 -11.57 -3.36
N MET A 422 0.60 -11.56 -4.66
CA MET A 422 -0.29 -12.07 -5.70
C MET A 422 -0.60 -13.55 -5.54
N TRP A 423 0.40 -14.33 -5.12
CA TRP A 423 0.21 -15.75 -4.84
C TRP A 423 -0.80 -15.99 -3.72
N PHE A 424 -0.69 -15.23 -2.62
CA PHE A 424 -1.68 -15.30 -1.54
C PHE A 424 -3.05 -14.82 -2.00
N VAL A 425 -3.15 -13.79 -2.83
CA VAL A 425 -4.42 -13.34 -3.41
C VAL A 425 -5.08 -14.45 -4.24
N LEU A 426 -4.31 -15.12 -5.11
CA LEU A 426 -4.83 -16.27 -5.88
C LEU A 426 -5.32 -17.39 -4.96
N GLU A 427 -4.55 -17.72 -3.93
CA GLU A 427 -4.91 -18.73 -2.95
C GLU A 427 -6.21 -18.38 -2.25
N ARG A 428 -6.38 -17.14 -1.80
CA ARG A 428 -7.62 -16.70 -1.15
C ARG A 428 -8.83 -16.79 -2.06
N TYR A 429 -8.70 -16.44 -3.34
CA TYR A 429 -9.79 -16.61 -4.29
C TYR A 429 -10.18 -18.08 -4.43
N VAL A 430 -9.19 -18.98 -4.55
CA VAL A 430 -9.45 -20.42 -4.64
C VAL A 430 -10.12 -20.93 -3.36
N HIS A 431 -9.59 -20.57 -2.19
CA HIS A 431 -10.15 -20.96 -0.90
C HIS A 431 -11.58 -20.48 -0.72
N CYS A 432 -11.86 -19.20 -1.00
CA CYS A 432 -13.19 -18.62 -0.84
C CYS A 432 -14.23 -19.19 -1.82
N LEU A 433 -13.84 -19.53 -3.05
CA LEU A 433 -14.76 -20.01 -4.09
C LEU A 433 -14.96 -21.53 -4.08
N SER A 434 -13.94 -22.29 -3.69
CA SER A 434 -13.95 -23.76 -3.77
C SER A 434 -13.86 -24.47 -2.43
N GLY A 435 -13.51 -23.76 -1.35
CA GLY A 435 -13.22 -24.35 -0.04
C GLY A 435 -11.84 -25.02 0.05
N ILE A 436 -11.08 -25.10 -1.05
CA ILE A 436 -9.76 -25.75 -1.09
C ILE A 436 -8.70 -24.74 -0.63
N THR A 437 -7.93 -25.08 0.41
CA THR A 437 -6.74 -24.32 0.82
C THR A 437 -5.48 -24.85 0.12
N HIS A 438 -4.56 -23.95 -0.21
CA HIS A 438 -3.23 -24.29 -0.71
C HIS A 438 -2.09 -23.79 0.18
N ILE A 439 -2.41 -23.35 1.40
CA ILE A 439 -1.45 -22.94 2.43
C ILE A 439 -1.16 -24.10 3.37
N ASP A 440 0.12 -24.35 3.65
CA ASP A 440 0.54 -25.17 4.79
C ASP A 440 0.52 -24.31 6.04
N ASP A 441 -0.53 -24.44 6.85
CA ASP A 441 -0.46 -23.94 8.21
C ASP A 441 0.43 -24.90 9.00
N PHE A 442 1.63 -24.46 9.36
CA PHE A 442 2.56 -25.16 10.27
C PHE A 442 1.98 -25.31 11.71
N SER A 443 0.77 -25.86 11.87
CA SER A 443 0.18 -26.23 13.15
C SER A 443 0.53 -27.66 13.58
N GLU A 444 1.59 -28.25 13.02
CA GLU A 444 2.17 -29.49 13.54
C GLU A 444 3.48 -29.18 14.30
N SER A 445 3.35 -28.73 15.54
CA SER A 445 4.41 -28.96 16.54
C SER A 445 3.83 -29.06 17.96
N ASN A 446 3.67 -30.31 18.40
CA ASN A 446 3.66 -30.79 19.79
C ASN A 446 2.64 -30.20 20.77
N GLY A 447 1.42 -30.75 20.75
CA GLY A 447 0.43 -30.63 21.81
C GLY A 447 -0.92 -31.16 21.33
N GLU A 448 -1.66 -31.87 22.18
CA GLU A 448 -2.91 -32.60 21.91
C GLU A 448 -3.84 -31.94 20.87
N PHE A 449 -4.35 -32.78 19.95
CA PHE A 449 -5.36 -32.45 18.93
C PHE A 449 -6.55 -31.67 19.54
N ASP A 450 -6.66 -30.38 19.23
CA ASP A 450 -7.92 -29.64 19.29
C ASP A 450 -8.56 -29.67 17.89
N PRO A 451 -9.72 -30.32 17.69
CA PRO A 451 -10.39 -30.44 16.38
C PRO A 451 -10.96 -29.11 15.82
N LYS A 452 -10.54 -27.94 16.32
CA LYS A 452 -11.01 -26.62 15.88
C LYS A 452 -9.93 -25.83 15.12
N GLN A 453 -9.54 -26.30 13.94
CA GLN A 453 -8.85 -25.46 12.96
C GLN A 453 -9.86 -24.52 12.25
N PRO A 454 -9.59 -23.21 12.12
CA PRO A 454 -10.52 -22.24 11.51
C PRO A 454 -10.72 -22.42 9.99
N PHE A 455 -9.75 -22.99 9.27
CA PHE A 455 -9.81 -23.16 7.82
C PHE A 455 -10.69 -24.34 7.36
N LYS A 456 -10.91 -25.36 8.21
CA LYS A 456 -11.75 -26.53 7.85
C LYS A 456 -13.26 -26.27 7.91
N THR A 457 -13.69 -25.15 8.50
CA THR A 457 -15.11 -24.80 8.64
C THR A 457 -15.63 -23.88 7.55
N PHE A 458 -14.79 -23.46 6.59
CA PHE A 458 -15.26 -22.64 5.48
C PHE A 458 -16.00 -23.51 4.46
N GLN A 459 -17.32 -23.32 4.36
CA GLN A 459 -18.15 -23.91 3.32
C GLN A 459 -18.40 -22.84 2.26
N PRO A 460 -17.96 -23.04 1.01
CA PRO A 460 -18.23 -22.07 -0.05
C PRO A 460 -19.74 -21.99 -0.30
N GLU A 461 -20.25 -20.77 -0.40
CA GLU A 461 -21.67 -20.55 -0.73
C GLU A 461 -21.96 -20.99 -2.17
N PRO A 462 -23.08 -21.66 -2.43
CA PRO A 462 -23.46 -22.00 -3.80
C PRO A 462 -23.70 -20.73 -4.63
N ASN A 463 -23.24 -20.75 -5.89
CA ASN A 463 -23.43 -19.67 -6.88
C ASN A 463 -22.76 -18.32 -6.54
N GLN A 464 -21.58 -18.33 -5.91
CA GLN A 464 -20.74 -17.13 -5.85
C GLN A 464 -20.30 -16.74 -7.27
N VAL A 465 -20.52 -15.49 -7.64
CA VAL A 465 -20.14 -14.93 -8.95
C VAL A 465 -19.20 -13.76 -8.70
N LEU A 466 -18.02 -13.81 -9.30
CA LEU A 466 -17.09 -12.70 -9.31
C LEU A 466 -17.64 -11.55 -10.15
N ASN A 467 -17.46 -10.31 -9.70
CA ASN A 467 -17.79 -9.19 -10.57
C ASN A 467 -16.73 -9.06 -11.69
N LYS A 468 -17.05 -8.27 -12.72
CA LYS A 468 -16.18 -8.09 -13.89
C LYS A 468 -14.76 -7.61 -13.55
N TYR A 469 -14.59 -6.79 -12.50
CA TYR A 469 -13.29 -6.26 -12.10
C TYR A 469 -12.44 -7.35 -11.46
N GLU A 470 -13.04 -8.11 -10.54
CA GLU A 470 -12.39 -9.24 -9.86
C GLU A 470 -12.02 -10.34 -10.85
N LEU A 471 -12.93 -10.72 -11.75
CA LEU A 471 -12.67 -11.74 -12.77
C LEU A 471 -11.52 -11.33 -13.72
N ASN A 472 -11.56 -10.09 -14.22
CA ASN A 472 -10.49 -9.55 -15.06
C ASN A 472 -9.17 -9.41 -14.32
N GLY A 473 -9.22 -9.10 -13.02
CA GLY A 473 -8.05 -9.02 -12.16
C GLY A 473 -7.45 -10.39 -11.88
N LEU A 474 -8.27 -11.38 -11.54
CA LEU A 474 -7.86 -12.76 -11.30
C LEU A 474 -7.19 -13.36 -12.55
N LYS A 475 -7.79 -13.12 -13.73
CA LYS A 475 -7.19 -13.49 -15.01
C LYS A 475 -5.83 -12.83 -15.22
N ALA A 476 -5.71 -11.53 -14.94
CA ALA A 476 -4.47 -10.79 -15.10
C ALA A 476 -3.36 -11.27 -14.13
N LEU A 477 -3.69 -11.59 -12.87
CA LEU A 477 -2.74 -12.19 -11.93
C LEU A 477 -2.25 -13.55 -12.41
N TYR A 478 -3.18 -14.40 -12.86
CA TYR A 478 -2.84 -15.72 -13.38
C TYR A 478 -1.89 -15.61 -14.57
N GLU A 479 -2.24 -14.78 -15.57
CA GLU A 479 -1.42 -14.55 -16.78
C GLU A 479 -0.04 -13.98 -16.44
N PHE A 480 0.02 -13.03 -15.51
CA PHE A 480 1.28 -12.46 -15.04
C PHE A 480 2.18 -13.53 -14.42
N LEU A 481 1.68 -14.31 -13.44
CA LEU A 481 2.50 -15.30 -12.73
C LEU A 481 2.99 -16.45 -13.63
N ILE A 482 2.17 -16.92 -14.58
CA ILE A 482 2.62 -17.96 -15.53
C ILE A 482 3.63 -17.42 -16.54
N GLY A 483 3.55 -16.13 -16.88
CA GLY A 483 4.47 -15.44 -17.78
C GLY A 483 5.84 -15.17 -17.16
N LEU A 484 5.96 -15.22 -15.83
CA LEU A 484 7.26 -15.11 -15.15
C LEU A 484 8.08 -16.40 -15.32
N ASN A 485 9.38 -16.22 -15.56
CA ASN A 485 10.39 -17.27 -15.47
C ASN A 485 10.31 -17.96 -14.08
N GLU A 486 10.51 -19.28 -14.03
CA GLU A 486 10.33 -20.05 -12.78
C GLU A 486 11.10 -19.46 -11.58
N ASN A 487 12.34 -19.03 -11.81
CA ASN A 487 13.20 -18.43 -10.78
C ASN A 487 12.74 -17.03 -10.30
N LYS A 488 11.88 -16.34 -11.06
CA LYS A 488 11.36 -14.99 -10.76
C LYS A 488 9.93 -15.03 -10.24
N ARG A 489 9.33 -16.22 -10.05
CA ARG A 489 7.95 -16.36 -9.57
C ARG A 489 7.79 -16.02 -8.10
N CYS A 490 8.86 -15.96 -7.31
CA CYS A 490 8.83 -15.62 -5.88
C CYS A 490 7.68 -16.32 -5.13
N VAL A 491 7.61 -17.65 -5.27
CA VAL A 491 6.56 -18.44 -4.61
C VAL A 491 6.80 -18.41 -3.09
N PRO A 492 5.83 -17.95 -2.27
CA PRO A 492 5.94 -18.05 -0.82
C PRO A 492 6.10 -19.50 -0.37
N LYS A 493 6.93 -19.73 0.66
CA LYS A 493 7.18 -21.08 1.21
C LYS A 493 5.92 -21.74 1.77
N GLU A 494 4.94 -20.93 2.17
CA GLU A 494 3.64 -21.35 2.69
C GLU A 494 2.78 -22.02 1.61
N ILE A 495 3.07 -21.81 0.32
CA ILE A 495 2.32 -22.40 -0.79
C ILE A 495 3.02 -23.68 -1.23
N VAL A 496 2.49 -24.82 -0.77
CA VAL A 496 3.09 -26.15 -0.96
C VAL A 496 3.10 -26.59 -2.42
N GLN A 497 2.01 -26.31 -3.13
CA GLN A 497 1.77 -26.84 -4.49
C GLN A 497 1.37 -25.73 -5.46
N PRO A 498 2.31 -24.82 -5.82
CA PRO A 498 2.01 -23.64 -6.64
C PRO A 498 1.43 -24.00 -8.02
N LYS A 499 1.87 -25.12 -8.62
CA LYS A 499 1.34 -25.61 -9.90
C LYS A 499 -0.13 -26.04 -9.78
N ILE A 500 -0.51 -26.65 -8.65
CA ILE A 500 -1.90 -27.09 -8.41
C ILE A 500 -2.78 -25.89 -8.12
N LEU A 501 -2.29 -24.91 -7.34
CA LEU A 501 -2.99 -23.64 -7.13
C LEU A 501 -3.31 -22.94 -8.46
N LEU A 502 -2.32 -22.81 -9.36
CA LEU A 502 -2.54 -22.25 -10.71
C LEU A 502 -3.56 -23.08 -11.52
N GLY A 503 -3.54 -24.41 -11.37
CA GLY A 503 -4.55 -25.31 -11.93
C GLY A 503 -5.96 -25.00 -11.45
N SER A 504 -6.14 -24.83 -10.13
CA SER A 504 -7.41 -24.45 -9.49
C SER A 504 -7.93 -23.11 -10.02
N VAL A 505 -7.06 -22.10 -10.12
CA VAL A 505 -7.41 -20.79 -10.69
C VAL A 505 -7.86 -20.93 -12.15
N LYS A 506 -7.15 -21.73 -12.97
CA LYS A 506 -7.53 -21.99 -14.36
C LYS A 506 -8.91 -22.64 -14.49
N VAL A 507 -9.27 -23.53 -13.56
CA VAL A 507 -10.60 -24.15 -13.52
C VAL A 507 -11.67 -23.10 -13.20
N ILE A 508 -11.46 -22.27 -12.17
CA ILE A 508 -12.38 -21.18 -11.80
C ILE A 508 -12.62 -20.25 -12.99
N LEU A 509 -11.55 -19.77 -13.65
CA LEU A 509 -11.65 -18.87 -14.80
C LEU A 509 -12.41 -19.50 -16.00
N LYS A 510 -12.37 -20.83 -16.16
CA LYS A 510 -13.13 -21.54 -17.20
C LYS A 510 -14.60 -21.73 -16.82
N LEU A 511 -14.89 -22.02 -15.55
CA LEU A 511 -16.25 -22.20 -15.05
C LEU A 511 -17.04 -20.89 -15.16
N ASP A 512 -16.42 -19.76 -14.83
CA ASP A 512 -17.05 -18.44 -15.00
C ASP A 512 -17.30 -18.12 -16.48
N PHE A 513 -16.37 -18.44 -17.38
CA PHE A 513 -16.58 -18.27 -18.83
C PHE A 513 -17.81 -19.05 -19.34
N LEU A 514 -18.02 -20.27 -18.84
CA LEU A 514 -19.21 -21.06 -19.17
C LEU A 514 -20.49 -20.48 -18.56
N GLY A 515 -20.43 -20.00 -17.32
CA GLY A 515 -21.55 -19.31 -16.67
C GLY A 515 -21.97 -18.01 -17.38
N ASP A 516 -21.01 -17.25 -17.89
CA ASP A 516 -21.27 -16.05 -18.69
C ASP A 516 -21.86 -16.39 -20.06
N LEU A 517 -21.40 -17.46 -20.72
CA LEU A 517 -22.01 -17.96 -21.97
C LEU A 517 -23.44 -18.46 -21.77
N GLN A 518 -23.74 -19.08 -20.62
CA GLN A 518 -25.10 -19.49 -20.25
C GLN A 518 -26.00 -18.26 -20.00
N LYS A 519 -25.50 -17.25 -19.28
CA LYS A 519 -26.24 -15.98 -19.06
C LYS A 519 -26.47 -15.18 -20.33
N LEU A 520 -25.55 -15.25 -21.29
CA LEU A 520 -25.66 -14.63 -22.62
C LEU A 520 -26.48 -15.46 -23.61
N GLY A 521 -27.00 -16.64 -23.21
CA GLY A 521 -27.83 -17.51 -24.06
C GLY A 521 -27.06 -18.19 -25.21
N ILE A 522 -25.73 -18.22 -25.14
CA ILE A 522 -24.86 -18.77 -26.20
C ILE A 522 -24.57 -20.26 -25.95
N TYR A 523 -24.70 -20.73 -24.72
CA TYR A 523 -24.57 -22.15 -24.35
C TYR A 523 -25.93 -22.73 -23.94
N GLN A 524 -26.56 -23.48 -24.85
CA GLN A 524 -27.61 -24.44 -24.48
C GLN A 524 -26.96 -25.80 -24.32
N GLU A 525 -27.12 -26.44 -23.16
CA GLU A 525 -26.79 -27.86 -22.97
C GLU A 525 -27.51 -28.67 -24.05
N LYS A 526 -26.76 -29.05 -25.09
CA LYS A 526 -27.10 -30.20 -25.91
C LYS A 526 -26.42 -31.39 -25.26
N TYR A 527 -27.22 -32.41 -24.99
CA TYR A 527 -26.92 -33.71 -24.38
C TYR A 527 -27.14 -33.79 -22.86
N PRO A 528 -28.35 -34.25 -22.43
CA PRO A 528 -28.46 -34.86 -21.11
C PRO A 528 -27.61 -36.15 -21.09
N LEU A 529 -26.87 -36.33 -20.00
CA LEU A 529 -26.29 -37.62 -19.62
C LEU A 529 -27.44 -38.53 -19.17
N ASP A 530 -27.84 -39.44 -20.06
CA ASP A 530 -28.42 -40.74 -19.73
C ASP A 530 -27.57 -41.83 -20.39
#